data_AF-A0A954Z353-F1
#
_entry.id   AF-A0A954Z353-F1
#
_cell.length_a   1.000
_cell.length_b   1.000
_cell.length_c   1.000
_cell.angle_alpha   90.00
_cell.angle_beta   90.00
_cell.angle_gamma   90.00
#
_symmetry.space_group_name_H-M   'P 1'
#
loop_
_entity.id
_entity.type
_entity.pdbx_description
1 polymer ?
#
loop_
_entity_poly.entity_id
_entity_poly.type
_entity_poly.pdbx_seq_one_letter_code
_entity_poly.pdbx_strand_id
1 'polypeptide(L)'
;NVENGWSSGVTIDDFIVADNFDTPTGGTITDIHWWGAYSPDATCPDGPDAFTITIHNDDANGVPGAVVTQLTNQTPVRVATGRGYFGFIDEYAYALTGLSINLPAGCYWLSIGNDLSASECGWFWGRSLDGDGVDGFRAPGGDFQRDDESSPFGSNIDLAWCLTLTLGDNSTCVEPMGACCLAGNCLGATTQPDCDALGGLWFIGQDCNGGNVCPQPGDDDCNAPPPVLDGVTLVDLSLGTSSFLPACGDFPFGDDMIHKDLFFEYAASCSGTLFVDTCGSATDTRLAIYDADCAAIGGGAPPIECNDDHGNLSEGDTGVSCPNSLSASLSIPVTMGTTYIIRVGTFSESTQAGVIDLNIACQP
;
A
#
# COMPACT_ATOMS: atom_id res chain seq x y z
N ASN A 1 -8.48 41.53 -19.36
CA ASN A 1 -7.18 41.42 -20.05
C ASN A 1 -6.44 40.24 -19.46
N VAL A 2 -6.34 39.06 -20.05
CA VAL A 2 -6.76 38.52 -21.34
C VAL A 2 -6.97 37.03 -21.08
N GLU A 3 -8.13 36.50 -21.46
CA GLU A 3 -8.30 35.07 -21.71
C GLU A 3 -7.28 34.67 -22.78
N ASN A 4 -6.30 33.84 -22.43
CA ASN A 4 -5.53 33.13 -23.44
C ASN A 4 -6.21 31.78 -23.64
N GLY A 5 -7.19 31.80 -24.55
CA GLY A 5 -7.72 30.61 -25.17
C GLY A 5 -6.61 29.84 -25.86
N TRP A 6 -6.65 28.52 -25.72
CA TRP A 6 -5.85 27.62 -26.52
C TRP A 6 -6.73 27.10 -27.65
N SER A 7 -6.40 27.52 -28.87
CA SER A 7 -6.94 26.96 -30.10
C SER A 7 -5.81 26.31 -30.89
N SER A 8 -5.61 25.01 -30.72
CA SER A 8 -5.26 24.09 -31.82
C SER A 8 -5.44 22.63 -31.38
N GLY A 9 -6.65 22.11 -31.56
CA GLY A 9 -6.83 20.72 -31.99
C GLY A 9 -6.99 19.60 -30.95
N VAL A 10 -6.94 19.89 -29.64
CA VAL A 10 -7.27 18.87 -28.62
C VAL A 10 -8.48 19.36 -27.85
N THR A 11 -9.64 18.74 -28.09
CA THR A 11 -10.83 18.92 -27.26
C THR A 11 -10.59 18.28 -25.91
N ILE A 12 -11.09 18.94 -24.87
CA ILE A 12 -11.25 18.48 -23.49
C ILE A 12 -12.17 17.22 -23.40
N ASP A 13 -12.36 16.48 -24.50
CA ASP A 13 -13.24 15.30 -24.56
C ASP A 13 -12.44 13.98 -24.58
N ASP A 14 -11.11 13.99 -24.43
CA ASP A 14 -10.22 12.81 -24.55
C ASP A 14 -9.21 12.67 -23.38
N PHE A 15 -9.61 12.96 -22.13
CA PHE A 15 -8.66 13.09 -21.03
C PHE A 15 -7.89 11.80 -20.69
N ILE A 16 -6.59 11.99 -20.43
CA ILE A 16 -5.57 10.96 -20.25
C ILE A 16 -4.80 11.30 -18.96
N VAL A 17 -5.04 10.54 -17.89
CA VAL A 17 -4.05 10.41 -16.81
C VAL A 17 -2.92 9.57 -17.38
N ALA A 18 -1.69 10.05 -17.23
CA ALA A 18 -0.52 9.40 -17.79
C ALA A 18 0.66 9.48 -16.83
N ASP A 19 1.53 8.49 -16.94
CA ASP A 19 2.71 8.34 -16.12
C ASP A 19 3.91 8.03 -17.02
N ASN A 20 5.11 8.45 -16.62
CA ASN A 20 6.28 8.45 -17.48
C ASN A 20 7.14 7.19 -17.33
N PHE A 21 7.87 6.85 -18.38
CA PHE A 21 8.91 5.83 -18.35
C PHE A 21 10.01 6.09 -19.36
N ASP A 22 11.16 5.47 -19.08
CA ASP A 22 12.34 5.56 -19.92
C ASP A 22 12.65 4.23 -20.59
N THR A 23 13.14 4.33 -21.83
CA THR A 23 13.74 3.21 -22.55
C THR A 23 15.17 3.59 -22.94
N PRO A 24 16.18 3.38 -22.08
CA PRO A 24 17.53 3.91 -22.33
C PRO A 24 18.19 3.42 -23.63
N THR A 25 17.83 2.21 -24.07
CA THR A 25 18.37 1.58 -25.29
C THR A 25 17.32 1.37 -26.38
N GLY A 26 16.06 1.74 -26.13
CA GLY A 26 14.91 1.28 -26.89
C GLY A 26 14.63 -0.22 -26.71
N GLY A 27 13.47 -0.67 -27.17
CA GLY A 27 13.03 -2.05 -27.04
C GLY A 27 11.63 -2.29 -27.57
N THR A 28 11.12 -3.50 -27.32
CA THR A 28 9.75 -3.89 -27.67
C THR A 28 8.95 -4.14 -26.39
N ILE A 29 7.85 -3.42 -26.21
CA ILE A 29 6.87 -3.75 -25.16
C ILE A 29 6.06 -4.96 -25.64
N THR A 30 6.08 -6.02 -24.84
CA THR A 30 5.36 -7.27 -25.08
C THR A 30 4.15 -7.44 -24.18
N ASP A 31 4.16 -6.81 -23.00
CA ASP A 31 3.08 -6.93 -22.03
C ASP A 31 2.93 -5.60 -21.28
N ILE A 32 1.69 -5.24 -20.94
CA ILE A 32 1.33 -4.08 -20.12
C ILE A 32 0.42 -4.58 -19.01
N HIS A 33 0.77 -4.29 -17.77
CA HIS A 33 -0.01 -4.65 -16.60
C HIS A 33 -0.37 -3.38 -15.82
N TRP A 34 -1.56 -3.33 -15.25
CA TRP A 34 -2.02 -2.20 -14.43
C TRP A 34 -3.04 -2.63 -13.40
N TRP A 35 -3.24 -1.78 -12.39
CA TRP A 35 -4.17 -2.02 -11.30
C TRP A 35 -5.19 -0.90 -11.20
N GLY A 36 -6.40 -1.26 -10.76
CA GLY A 36 -7.48 -0.31 -10.56
C GLY A 36 -8.76 -1.00 -10.16
N ALA A 37 -9.82 -0.22 -10.02
CA ALA A 37 -11.10 -0.70 -9.53
C ALA A 37 -12.26 0.09 -10.10
N TYR A 38 -13.43 -0.55 -10.14
CA TYR A 38 -14.67 0.11 -10.50
C TYR A 38 -15.29 0.73 -9.26
N SER A 39 -15.78 1.96 -9.36
CA SER A 39 -16.63 2.57 -8.32
C SER A 39 -17.95 1.80 -8.28
N PRO A 40 -18.25 1.05 -7.21
CA PRO A 40 -19.37 0.13 -7.22
C PRO A 40 -20.69 0.86 -7.03
N ASP A 41 -21.69 0.46 -7.82
CA ASP A 41 -23.09 0.71 -7.51
C ASP A 41 -23.95 -0.51 -7.87
N ALA A 42 -25.23 -0.49 -7.50
CA ALA A 42 -26.13 -1.62 -7.73
C ALA A 42 -26.32 -2.00 -9.23
N THR A 43 -25.91 -1.12 -10.15
CA THR A 43 -26.01 -1.32 -11.59
C THR A 43 -24.72 -1.81 -12.21
N CYS A 44 -23.61 -1.73 -11.48
CA CYS A 44 -22.29 -1.96 -12.03
C CYS A 44 -21.32 -2.50 -10.96
N PRO A 45 -21.41 -3.80 -10.61
CA PRO A 45 -20.53 -4.41 -9.61
C PRO A 45 -19.07 -4.48 -10.08
N ASP A 46 -18.85 -4.84 -11.36
CA ASP A 46 -17.51 -5.14 -11.88
C ASP A 46 -17.18 -4.45 -13.21
N GLY A 47 -18.01 -3.55 -13.74
CA GLY A 47 -17.81 -2.81 -15.01
C GLY A 47 -17.44 -3.63 -16.28
N PRO A 48 -17.44 -3.01 -17.47
CA PRO A 48 -16.89 -3.63 -18.68
C PRO A 48 -15.37 -3.37 -18.81
N ASP A 49 -14.61 -4.43 -19.08
CA ASP A 49 -13.16 -4.35 -19.32
C ASP A 49 -12.87 -4.03 -20.79
N ALA A 50 -13.05 -2.77 -21.16
CA ALA A 50 -12.60 -2.21 -22.43
C ALA A 50 -11.67 -1.03 -22.13
N PHE A 51 -10.46 -1.04 -22.67
CA PHE A 51 -9.46 -0.01 -22.37
C PHE A 51 -8.79 0.53 -23.64
N THR A 52 -8.51 1.82 -23.62
CA THR A 52 -7.63 2.50 -24.57
C THR A 52 -6.28 2.76 -23.93
N ILE A 53 -5.23 2.17 -24.50
CA ILE A 53 -3.84 2.38 -24.09
C ILE A 53 -3.17 3.31 -25.09
N THR A 54 -2.58 4.39 -24.62
CA THR A 54 -1.88 5.38 -25.44
C THR A 54 -0.46 5.58 -24.91
N ILE A 55 0.54 5.48 -25.79
CA ILE A 55 1.93 5.89 -25.46
C ILE A 55 2.21 7.19 -26.18
N HIS A 56 2.70 8.18 -25.44
CA HIS A 56 3.13 9.46 -25.96
C HIS A 56 4.65 9.58 -25.85
N ASN A 57 5.27 10.38 -26.71
CA ASN A 57 6.63 10.83 -26.44
C ASN A 57 6.61 11.89 -25.33
N ASP A 58 7.73 12.10 -24.66
CA ASP A 58 7.91 13.31 -23.85
C ASP A 58 8.00 14.56 -24.76
N ASP A 59 7.33 15.65 -24.39
CA ASP A 59 7.34 16.92 -25.13
C ASP A 59 8.60 17.77 -24.89
N ALA A 60 9.56 17.25 -24.12
CA ALA A 60 10.77 17.90 -23.61
C ALA A 60 10.54 18.91 -22.47
N ASN A 61 9.33 18.97 -21.91
CA ASN A 61 8.99 19.74 -20.71
C ASN A 61 8.45 18.86 -19.58
N GLY A 62 8.52 17.53 -19.71
CA GLY A 62 7.98 16.61 -18.72
C GLY A 62 6.46 16.53 -18.74
N VAL A 63 5.84 16.64 -19.93
CA VAL A 63 4.42 16.31 -20.14
C VAL A 63 4.22 15.43 -21.38
N PRO A 64 3.10 14.68 -21.47
CA PRO A 64 2.77 13.89 -22.64
C PRO A 64 2.71 14.72 -23.93
N GLY A 65 3.50 14.31 -24.92
CA GLY A 65 3.56 14.90 -26.25
C GLY A 65 2.65 14.19 -27.27
N ALA A 66 3.15 14.08 -28.50
CA ALA A 66 2.47 13.39 -29.59
C ALA A 66 2.31 11.89 -29.31
N VAL A 67 1.18 11.34 -29.75
CA VAL A 67 0.90 9.90 -29.68
C VAL A 67 1.89 9.14 -30.55
N VAL A 68 2.60 8.21 -29.92
CA VAL A 68 3.51 7.24 -30.54
C VAL A 68 2.74 5.99 -30.94
N THR A 69 1.89 5.48 -30.05
CA THR A 69 1.01 4.34 -30.32
C THR A 69 -0.31 4.49 -29.57
N GLN A 70 -1.36 3.89 -30.10
CA GLN A 70 -2.65 3.80 -29.43
C GLN A 70 -3.32 2.46 -29.74
N LEU A 71 -3.79 1.78 -28.70
CA LEU A 71 -4.53 0.52 -28.76
C LEU A 71 -5.89 0.75 -28.13
N THR A 72 -6.96 0.77 -28.92
CA THR A 72 -8.33 1.01 -28.45
C THR A 72 -9.10 -0.29 -28.23
N ASN A 73 -10.14 -0.29 -27.39
CA ASN A 73 -11.03 -1.44 -27.18
C ASN A 73 -10.28 -2.72 -26.76
N GLN A 74 -9.23 -2.57 -25.94
CA GLN A 74 -8.46 -3.70 -25.45
C GLN A 74 -9.19 -4.36 -24.29
N THR A 75 -9.23 -5.69 -24.31
CA THR A 75 -9.88 -6.51 -23.27
C THR A 75 -8.79 -7.31 -22.53
N PRO A 76 -8.15 -6.73 -21.50
CA PRO A 76 -7.12 -7.42 -20.74
C PRO A 76 -7.66 -8.64 -19.99
N VAL A 77 -6.77 -9.53 -19.58
CA VAL A 77 -7.09 -10.53 -18.56
C VAL A 77 -7.20 -9.83 -17.21
N ARG A 78 -8.36 -9.94 -16.56
CA ARG A 78 -8.62 -9.38 -15.24
C ARG A 78 -8.53 -10.45 -14.15
N VAL A 79 -7.84 -10.15 -13.06
CA VAL A 79 -7.72 -11.00 -11.87
C VAL A 79 -8.01 -10.17 -10.62
N ALA A 80 -8.89 -10.66 -9.75
CA ALA A 80 -9.12 -10.02 -8.45
C ALA A 80 -7.85 -10.14 -7.59
N THR A 81 -7.40 -9.04 -7.01
CA THR A 81 -6.18 -9.02 -6.19
C THR A 81 -6.41 -9.55 -4.77
N GLY A 82 -7.68 -9.61 -4.34
CA GLY A 82 -8.06 -9.88 -2.95
C GLY A 82 -7.92 -8.67 -2.03
N ARG A 83 -7.48 -7.51 -2.55
CA ARG A 83 -7.51 -6.22 -1.85
C ARG A 83 -8.79 -5.48 -2.17
N GLY A 84 -9.19 -4.59 -1.27
CA GLY A 84 -10.30 -3.68 -1.53
C GLY A 84 -10.09 -2.29 -0.95
N TYR A 85 -10.54 -1.28 -1.68
CA TYR A 85 -10.60 0.09 -1.21
C TYR A 85 -11.83 0.26 -0.30
N PHE A 86 -11.62 0.91 0.85
CA PHE A 86 -12.67 1.25 1.82
C PHE A 86 -13.51 0.05 2.35
N GLY A 87 -13.03 -1.18 2.17
CA GLY A 87 -13.70 -2.41 2.63
C GLY A 87 -14.90 -2.86 1.78
N PHE A 88 -15.17 -2.24 0.64
CA PHE A 88 -16.30 -2.61 -0.23
C PHE A 88 -16.06 -2.42 -1.73
N ILE A 89 -14.88 -1.97 -2.15
CA ILE A 89 -14.52 -1.83 -3.56
C ILE A 89 -13.37 -2.78 -3.88
N ASP A 90 -13.60 -3.79 -4.72
CA ASP A 90 -12.55 -4.76 -5.05
C ASP A 90 -11.52 -4.18 -6.03
N GLU A 91 -10.24 -4.39 -5.73
CA GLU A 91 -9.13 -4.07 -6.64
C GLU A 91 -8.86 -5.22 -7.61
N TYR A 92 -8.62 -4.87 -8.87
CA TYR A 92 -8.29 -5.80 -9.94
C TYR A 92 -6.92 -5.49 -10.56
N ALA A 93 -6.21 -6.57 -10.90
CA ALA A 93 -5.05 -6.54 -11.77
C ALA A 93 -5.47 -6.85 -13.20
N TYR A 94 -4.95 -6.10 -14.15
CA TYR A 94 -5.22 -6.22 -15.58
C TYR A 94 -3.92 -6.55 -16.32
N ALA A 95 -3.97 -7.49 -17.25
CA ALA A 95 -2.84 -7.90 -18.05
C ALA A 95 -3.19 -7.92 -19.55
N LEU A 96 -2.49 -7.12 -20.34
CA LEU A 96 -2.53 -7.13 -21.79
C LEU A 96 -1.21 -7.69 -22.33
N THR A 97 -1.25 -8.88 -22.90
CA THR A 97 -0.06 -9.66 -23.29
C THR A 97 0.04 -9.85 -24.80
N GLY A 98 1.23 -10.26 -25.28
CA GLY A 98 1.46 -10.58 -26.69
C GLY A 98 1.52 -9.36 -27.61
N LEU A 99 1.91 -8.21 -27.07
CA LEU A 99 2.10 -6.95 -27.77
C LEU A 99 3.41 -6.95 -28.57
N SER A 100 3.50 -6.00 -29.50
CA SER A 100 4.72 -5.75 -30.27
C SER A 100 4.88 -4.26 -30.55
N ILE A 101 5.03 -3.48 -29.49
CA ILE A 101 5.19 -2.03 -29.58
C ILE A 101 6.68 -1.71 -29.54
N ASN A 102 7.24 -1.29 -30.67
CA ASN A 102 8.66 -0.97 -30.78
C ASN A 102 8.91 0.50 -30.46
N LEU A 103 9.73 0.77 -29.45
CA LEU A 103 10.12 2.11 -29.03
C LEU A 103 11.63 2.29 -29.22
N PRO A 104 12.07 3.37 -29.91
CA PRO A 104 13.45 3.82 -29.86
C PRO A 104 13.87 4.20 -28.43
N ALA A 105 15.17 4.47 -28.24
CA ALA A 105 15.62 5.01 -26.96
C ALA A 105 15.02 6.40 -26.69
N GLY A 106 14.44 6.60 -25.51
CA GLY A 106 13.84 7.87 -25.13
C GLY A 106 12.93 7.80 -23.91
N CYS A 107 12.36 8.97 -23.58
CA CYS A 107 11.38 9.17 -22.51
C CYS A 107 9.97 9.18 -23.12
N TYR A 108 9.04 8.51 -22.45
CA TYR A 108 7.68 8.27 -22.91
C TYR A 108 6.69 8.43 -21.77
N TRP A 109 5.41 8.55 -22.13
CA TRP A 109 4.29 8.58 -21.20
C TRP A 109 3.29 7.49 -21.59
N LEU A 110 2.85 6.70 -20.61
CA LEU A 110 1.80 5.70 -20.75
C LEU A 110 0.50 6.26 -20.18
N SER A 111 -0.57 6.17 -20.96
CA SER A 111 -1.93 6.38 -20.50
C SER A 111 -2.80 5.16 -20.76
N ILE A 112 -3.64 4.82 -19.79
CA ILE A 112 -4.66 3.80 -19.92
C ILE A 112 -5.98 4.40 -19.46
N GLY A 113 -6.93 4.50 -20.37
CA GLY A 113 -8.30 4.92 -20.06
C GLY A 113 -9.24 3.73 -20.19
N ASN A 114 -10.15 3.55 -19.22
CA ASN A 114 -11.27 2.64 -19.44
C ASN A 114 -12.29 3.29 -20.39
N ASP A 115 -12.70 2.55 -21.42
CA ASP A 115 -13.62 2.95 -22.49
C ASP A 115 -15.10 2.93 -22.03
N LEU A 116 -15.37 3.25 -20.75
CA LEU A 116 -16.70 3.28 -20.18
C LEU A 116 -17.59 4.31 -20.89
N SER A 117 -18.84 3.97 -21.14
CA SER A 117 -19.82 4.94 -21.63
C SER A 117 -20.25 5.92 -20.53
N ALA A 118 -20.93 7.00 -20.92
CA ALA A 118 -21.39 8.02 -19.97
C ALA A 118 -22.51 7.54 -19.01
N SER A 119 -22.94 6.30 -19.14
CA SER A 119 -23.97 5.68 -18.28
C SER A 119 -23.45 4.48 -17.48
N GLU A 120 -22.15 4.19 -17.56
CA GLU A 120 -21.50 3.05 -16.91
C GLU A 120 -20.80 3.46 -15.60
N CYS A 121 -20.22 2.46 -14.91
CA CYS A 121 -19.43 2.61 -13.69
C CYS A 121 -18.47 3.82 -13.70
N GLY A 122 -18.02 4.22 -12.52
CA GLY A 122 -16.74 4.94 -12.42
C GLY A 122 -15.58 3.95 -12.44
N TRP A 123 -14.39 4.39 -12.80
CA TRP A 123 -13.17 3.57 -12.71
C TRP A 123 -12.01 4.41 -12.20
N PHE A 124 -11.28 3.92 -11.20
CA PHE A 124 -10.09 4.56 -10.67
C PHE A 124 -8.86 3.68 -10.81
N TRP A 125 -7.73 4.36 -10.95
CA TRP A 125 -6.40 3.78 -10.95
C TRP A 125 -6.00 3.33 -9.54
N GLY A 126 -5.24 2.23 -9.48
CA GLY A 126 -4.45 1.93 -8.30
C GLY A 126 -3.28 2.90 -8.16
N ARG A 127 -2.92 3.24 -6.92
CA ARG A 127 -1.77 4.11 -6.62
C ARG A 127 -0.48 3.31 -6.59
N SER A 128 0.60 3.86 -7.16
CA SER A 128 1.94 3.34 -6.94
C SER A 128 2.49 3.80 -5.58
N LEU A 129 3.39 3.01 -5.00
CA LEU A 129 4.12 3.37 -3.78
C LEU A 129 5.21 4.42 -4.01
N ASP A 130 5.61 4.61 -5.27
CA ASP A 130 6.68 5.54 -5.64
C ASP A 130 6.17 6.98 -5.90
N GLY A 131 4.86 7.24 -5.77
CA GLY A 131 4.26 8.53 -6.13
C GLY A 131 3.69 9.41 -5.05
N ASP A 132 3.01 10.47 -5.49
CA ASP A 132 2.45 11.53 -4.62
C ASP A 132 1.19 11.14 -3.85
N GLY A 133 0.73 9.88 -4.01
CA GLY A 133 -0.45 9.37 -3.36
C GLY A 133 -1.75 9.87 -3.99
N VAL A 134 -1.72 10.40 -5.21
CA VAL A 134 -2.90 10.84 -5.96
C VAL A 134 -3.22 9.88 -7.10
N ASP A 135 -4.47 9.44 -7.18
CA ASP A 135 -5.01 8.58 -8.22
C ASP A 135 -5.73 9.35 -9.32
N GLY A 136 -5.82 8.69 -10.48
CA GLY A 136 -6.72 9.09 -11.55
C GLY A 136 -8.06 8.37 -11.43
N PHE A 137 -9.16 9.11 -11.54
CA PHE A 137 -10.51 8.55 -11.51
C PHE A 137 -11.35 9.06 -12.67
N ARG A 138 -12.18 8.19 -13.22
CA ARG A 138 -13.25 8.53 -14.14
C ARG A 138 -14.59 8.30 -13.46
N ALA A 139 -15.38 9.34 -13.31
CA ALA A 139 -16.73 9.24 -12.77
C ALA A 139 -17.72 8.60 -13.78
N PRO A 140 -18.82 7.99 -13.31
CA PRO A 140 -19.95 7.64 -14.17
C PRO A 140 -20.41 8.86 -14.98
N GLY A 141 -20.39 8.79 -16.31
CA GLY A 141 -20.79 9.95 -17.12
C GLY A 141 -19.81 11.09 -17.20
N GLY A 142 -18.68 10.98 -16.50
CA GLY A 142 -17.63 11.99 -16.45
C GLY A 142 -16.41 11.61 -17.27
N ASP A 143 -15.52 12.60 -17.37
CA ASP A 143 -14.20 12.42 -17.92
C ASP A 143 -13.21 11.88 -16.88
N PHE A 144 -12.04 11.44 -17.32
CA PHE A 144 -10.92 11.15 -16.42
C PHE A 144 -10.42 12.43 -15.75
N GLN A 145 -10.32 12.42 -14.42
CA GLN A 145 -9.91 13.52 -13.56
C GLN A 145 -8.87 13.04 -12.54
N ARG A 146 -8.11 13.99 -12.00
CA ARG A 146 -7.29 13.77 -10.81
C ARG A 146 -8.14 14.08 -9.58
N ASP A 147 -8.01 13.30 -8.51
CA ASP A 147 -8.83 13.43 -7.30
C ASP A 147 -8.70 14.79 -6.57
N ASP A 148 -7.69 15.61 -6.89
CA ASP A 148 -7.52 16.95 -6.30
C ASP A 148 -7.95 18.15 -7.18
N GLU A 149 -8.59 17.89 -8.32
CA GLU A 149 -9.18 18.92 -9.21
C GLU A 149 -8.18 20.00 -9.70
N SER A 150 -6.86 19.77 -9.64
CA SER A 150 -5.84 20.78 -9.99
C SER A 150 -4.83 20.32 -11.05
N SER A 151 -5.13 20.61 -12.32
CA SER A 151 -4.29 20.34 -13.52
C SER A 151 -3.94 18.86 -13.76
N PRO A 152 -4.21 18.28 -14.94
CA PRO A 152 -3.99 16.85 -15.22
C PRO A 152 -2.50 16.43 -15.32
N PHE A 153 -1.55 17.36 -15.16
CA PHE A 153 -0.11 17.14 -15.37
C PHE A 153 0.72 17.51 -14.12
N GLY A 154 0.25 17.13 -12.93
CA GLY A 154 1.07 17.20 -11.71
C GLY A 154 2.30 16.29 -11.86
N SER A 155 3.46 16.75 -11.44
CA SER A 155 4.75 16.11 -11.75
C SER A 155 5.01 14.75 -11.09
N ASN A 156 4.05 14.19 -10.35
CA ASN A 156 4.25 13.07 -9.45
C ASN A 156 3.06 12.07 -9.41
N ILE A 157 2.22 12.01 -10.44
CA ILE A 157 1.18 10.97 -10.51
C ILE A 157 1.88 9.65 -10.87
N ASP A 158 2.14 8.81 -9.89
CA ASP A 158 2.66 7.46 -10.14
C ASP A 158 1.50 6.45 -10.09
N LEU A 159 1.10 6.04 -11.28
CA LEU A 159 0.04 5.08 -11.49
C LEU A 159 0.57 3.66 -11.26
N ALA A 160 -0.24 2.77 -10.69
CA ALA A 160 0.15 1.38 -10.57
C ALA A 160 0.11 0.68 -11.94
N TRP A 161 1.26 0.58 -12.62
CA TRP A 161 1.44 -0.20 -13.84
C TRP A 161 2.88 -0.73 -13.99
N CYS A 162 3.05 -1.72 -14.86
CA CYS A 162 4.38 -2.17 -15.29
C CYS A 162 4.36 -2.62 -16.77
N LEU A 163 5.53 -2.64 -17.40
CA LEU A 163 5.72 -3.07 -18.79
C LEU A 163 6.70 -4.23 -18.84
N THR A 164 6.41 -5.23 -19.67
CA THR A 164 7.43 -6.17 -20.13
C THR A 164 8.12 -5.58 -21.36
N LEU A 165 9.34 -5.08 -21.17
CA LEU A 165 10.21 -4.54 -22.22
C LEU A 165 11.26 -5.60 -22.58
N THR A 166 11.20 -6.11 -23.81
CA THR A 166 12.35 -6.77 -24.41
C THR A 166 13.32 -5.67 -24.87
N LEU A 167 14.23 -5.27 -23.98
CA LEU A 167 15.34 -4.38 -24.34
C LEU A 167 16.36 -5.15 -25.18
N GLY A 168 17.11 -4.44 -26.03
CA GLY A 168 18.17 -5.04 -26.85
C GLY A 168 19.38 -5.54 -26.04
N ASP A 169 19.37 -5.33 -24.74
CA ASP A 169 20.19 -6.05 -23.77
C ASP A 169 19.29 -6.97 -22.93
N ASN A 170 19.86 -8.04 -22.41
CA ASN A 170 19.13 -9.15 -21.81
C ASN A 170 18.55 -8.80 -20.41
N SER A 171 18.13 -7.55 -20.17
CA SER A 171 17.46 -7.12 -18.96
C SER A 171 16.02 -7.63 -18.98
N THR A 172 15.79 -8.68 -18.21
CA THR A 172 14.45 -9.12 -17.83
C THR A 172 13.81 -8.05 -16.96
N CYS A 173 12.55 -7.71 -17.25
CA CYS A 173 11.71 -6.97 -16.33
C CYS A 173 11.73 -7.64 -14.96
N VAL A 174 12.07 -6.87 -13.95
CA VAL A 174 12.00 -7.32 -12.58
C VAL A 174 10.62 -6.89 -12.11
N GLU A 175 9.68 -7.83 -12.08
CA GLU A 175 8.44 -7.70 -11.29
C GLU A 175 8.79 -7.09 -9.94
N PRO A 176 7.98 -6.16 -9.37
CA PRO A 176 8.23 -5.66 -8.03
C PRO A 176 8.38 -6.88 -7.13
N MET A 177 9.52 -6.97 -6.45
CA MET A 177 9.80 -8.09 -5.57
C MET A 177 9.13 -7.79 -4.24
N GLY A 178 8.51 -8.81 -3.67
CA GLY A 178 7.82 -8.71 -2.39
C GLY A 178 8.02 -9.97 -1.57
N ALA A 179 7.91 -9.85 -0.25
CA ALA A 179 8.01 -10.97 0.65
C ALA A 179 6.80 -11.89 0.45
N CYS A 180 7.03 -13.17 0.26
CA CYS A 180 5.95 -14.16 0.21
C CYS A 180 5.83 -14.92 1.52
N CYS A 181 4.72 -14.72 2.20
CA CYS A 181 4.40 -15.39 3.45
C CYS A 181 3.58 -16.64 3.19
N LEU A 182 4.15 -17.81 3.45
CA LEU A 182 3.44 -19.09 3.38
C LEU A 182 3.55 -19.83 4.72
N ALA A 183 2.41 -20.08 5.36
CA ALA A 183 2.32 -20.84 6.60
C ALA A 183 3.30 -20.33 7.70
N GLY A 184 3.36 -19.00 7.88
CA GLY A 184 4.23 -18.36 8.88
C GLY A 184 5.70 -18.26 8.50
N ASN A 185 6.10 -18.66 7.28
CA ASN A 185 7.47 -18.56 6.79
C ASN A 185 7.56 -17.53 5.66
N CYS A 186 8.57 -16.68 5.71
CA CYS A 186 8.95 -15.81 4.61
C CYS A 186 9.77 -16.63 3.60
N LEU A 187 9.21 -16.92 2.43
CA LEU A 187 9.82 -17.81 1.43
C LEU A 187 10.89 -17.14 0.55
N GLY A 188 11.04 -15.83 0.67
CA GLY A 188 11.95 -15.00 -0.12
C GLY A 188 11.23 -13.80 -0.72
N ALA A 189 12.01 -12.85 -1.22
CA ALA A 189 11.50 -11.85 -2.14
C ALA A 189 11.18 -12.56 -3.47
N THR A 190 9.91 -12.54 -3.87
CA THR A 190 9.39 -13.18 -5.09
C THR A 190 8.34 -12.27 -5.73
N THR A 191 7.88 -12.64 -6.92
CA THR A 191 6.81 -11.93 -7.62
C THR A 191 5.45 -12.27 -7.00
N GLN A 192 4.46 -11.39 -7.16
CA GLN A 192 3.08 -11.67 -6.68
C GLN A 192 2.51 -12.97 -7.26
N PRO A 193 2.57 -13.20 -8.59
CA PRO A 193 2.04 -14.43 -9.18
C PRO A 193 2.72 -15.70 -8.66
N ASP A 194 4.02 -15.64 -8.40
CA ASP A 194 4.78 -16.78 -7.86
C ASP A 194 4.38 -17.07 -6.41
N CYS A 195 4.08 -16.04 -5.61
CA CYS A 195 3.59 -16.22 -4.25
C CYS A 195 2.16 -16.80 -4.22
N ASP A 196 1.27 -16.25 -5.05
CA ASP A 196 -0.12 -16.69 -5.16
C ASP A 196 -0.20 -18.15 -5.65
N ALA A 197 0.68 -18.55 -6.59
CA ALA A 197 0.78 -19.92 -7.07
C ALA A 197 1.21 -20.91 -5.97
N LEU A 198 1.90 -20.43 -4.93
CA LEU A 198 2.27 -21.21 -3.75
C LEU A 198 1.18 -21.18 -2.66
N GLY A 199 0.11 -20.40 -2.85
CA GLY A 199 -0.92 -20.15 -1.85
C GLY A 199 -0.44 -19.27 -0.70
N GLY A 200 0.59 -18.45 -0.93
CA GLY A 200 1.14 -17.50 0.04
C GLY A 200 0.49 -16.12 -0.06
N LEU A 201 0.74 -15.30 0.95
CA LEU A 201 0.36 -13.89 0.98
C LEU A 201 1.56 -13.03 0.56
N TRP A 202 1.39 -12.19 -0.46
CA TRP A 202 2.47 -11.41 -1.05
C TRP A 202 2.47 -9.95 -0.58
N PHE A 203 3.63 -9.47 -0.14
CA PHE A 203 3.82 -8.12 0.41
C PHE A 203 4.83 -7.34 -0.43
N ILE A 204 4.33 -6.37 -1.20
CA ILE A 204 5.11 -5.58 -2.16
C ILE A 204 6.22 -4.75 -1.49
N GLY A 205 7.40 -4.66 -2.14
CA GLY A 205 8.52 -3.84 -1.67
C GLY A 205 9.24 -4.37 -0.42
N GLN A 206 8.75 -5.48 0.14
CA GLN A 206 9.32 -6.14 1.31
C GLN A 206 10.24 -7.29 0.89
N ASP A 207 11.26 -7.58 1.70
CA ASP A 207 12.09 -8.78 1.55
C ASP A 207 12.17 -9.60 2.84
N CYS A 208 12.68 -10.83 2.75
CA CYS A 208 12.88 -11.69 3.91
C CYS A 208 14.24 -11.46 4.61
N ASN A 209 15.02 -10.47 4.17
CA ASN A 209 16.33 -10.16 4.72
C ASN A 209 16.27 -9.01 5.74
N GLY A 210 15.17 -8.23 5.78
CA GLY A 210 14.94 -7.11 6.69
C GLY A 210 14.33 -7.44 8.07
N GLY A 211 14.04 -8.71 8.38
CA GLY A 211 13.42 -9.09 9.66
C GLY A 211 11.89 -9.19 9.62
N ASN A 212 11.27 -9.06 8.44
CA ASN A 212 9.84 -9.21 8.26
C ASN A 212 9.32 -10.57 8.76
N VAL A 213 8.42 -10.51 9.75
CA VAL A 213 7.76 -11.69 10.28
C VAL A 213 6.42 -11.88 9.60
N CYS A 214 6.23 -13.10 9.10
CA CYS A 214 5.08 -13.53 8.34
C CYS A 214 4.09 -14.29 9.24
N PRO A 215 2.77 -14.19 9.00
CA PRO A 215 2.10 -13.22 8.12
C PRO A 215 2.15 -11.77 8.66
N GLN A 216 1.79 -10.75 7.88
CA GLN A 216 1.27 -9.50 8.47
C GLN A 216 -0.25 -9.69 8.70
N PRO A 217 -0.85 -9.06 9.72
CA PRO A 217 -2.26 -9.27 10.02
C PRO A 217 -3.09 -8.66 8.89
N GLY A 218 -4.00 -9.44 8.32
CA GLY A 218 -4.87 -9.00 7.21
C GLY A 218 -6.15 -8.30 7.69
N ASP A 219 -6.42 -8.32 9.00
CA ASP A 219 -7.52 -7.68 9.70
C ASP A 219 -7.04 -7.08 11.04
N ASP A 220 -7.83 -6.16 11.59
CA ASP A 220 -7.67 -5.54 12.92
C ASP A 220 -8.30 -6.37 14.04
N ASP A 221 -9.02 -7.43 13.68
CA ASP A 221 -9.51 -8.40 14.64
C ASP A 221 -8.33 -9.27 15.07
N CYS A 222 -8.04 -9.35 16.36
CA CYS A 222 -7.02 -10.25 16.96
C CYS A 222 -7.28 -11.76 16.68
N ASN A 223 -8.00 -12.13 15.63
CA ASN A 223 -8.29 -13.51 15.25
C ASN A 223 -7.06 -14.13 14.55
N ALA A 224 -6.13 -14.63 15.37
CA ALA A 224 -4.85 -15.24 14.98
C ALA A 224 -3.77 -14.22 14.57
N PRO A 225 -3.32 -13.39 15.52
CA PRO A 225 -2.26 -12.43 15.27
C PRO A 225 -1.00 -13.16 14.81
N PRO A 226 -0.35 -12.71 13.73
CA PRO A 226 0.89 -13.31 13.28
C PRO A 226 2.03 -13.18 14.30
N PRO A 227 2.97 -14.12 14.30
CA PRO A 227 4.12 -14.03 15.17
C PRO A 227 5.03 -12.86 14.78
N VAL A 228 5.75 -12.30 15.76
CA VAL A 228 6.89 -11.39 15.59
C VAL A 228 8.08 -11.88 16.42
N LEU A 229 9.28 -11.44 16.06
CA LEU A 229 10.56 -11.87 16.66
C LEU A 229 11.35 -10.64 17.13
N ASP A 230 12.39 -10.87 17.92
CA ASP A 230 13.36 -9.80 18.24
C ASP A 230 13.99 -9.24 16.96
N GLY A 231 14.08 -7.91 16.87
CA GLY A 231 14.51 -7.19 15.68
C GLY A 231 13.52 -6.09 15.29
N VAL A 232 13.60 -5.65 14.04
CA VAL A 232 12.67 -4.68 13.46
C VAL A 232 11.71 -5.42 12.53
N THR A 233 10.41 -5.20 12.71
CA THR A 233 9.37 -5.64 11.79
C THR A 233 8.77 -4.41 11.14
N LEU A 234 8.69 -4.37 9.80
CA LEU A 234 7.96 -3.31 9.11
C LEU A 234 6.46 -3.65 9.11
N VAL A 235 5.64 -2.72 9.56
CA VAL A 235 4.19 -2.89 9.69
C VAL A 235 3.47 -1.84 8.86
N ASP A 236 2.64 -2.26 7.92
CA ASP A 236 1.81 -1.34 7.13
C ASP A 236 0.44 -1.17 7.79
N LEU A 237 0.24 -0.02 8.44
CA LEU A 237 -1.03 0.31 9.09
C LEU A 237 -2.12 0.77 8.11
N SER A 238 -1.84 0.89 6.81
CA SER A 238 -2.81 1.38 5.82
C SER A 238 -4.01 0.45 5.62
N LEU A 239 -3.86 -0.83 5.95
CA LEU A 239 -4.92 -1.84 5.93
C LEU A 239 -5.61 -2.04 7.29
N GLY A 240 -5.11 -1.41 8.36
CA GLY A 240 -5.70 -1.50 9.68
C GLY A 240 -7.00 -0.70 9.76
N THR A 241 -8.05 -1.30 10.31
CA THR A 241 -9.20 -0.58 10.87
C THR A 241 -9.04 -0.43 12.38
N SER A 242 -9.91 0.35 13.02
CA SER A 242 -9.85 0.54 14.46
C SER A 242 -10.70 -0.49 15.17
N SER A 243 -10.09 -1.31 16.02
CA SER A 243 -10.77 -2.37 16.77
C SER A 243 -11.72 -1.84 17.87
N PHE A 244 -11.68 -0.54 18.17
CA PHE A 244 -12.43 0.14 19.24
C PHE A 244 -12.23 -0.49 20.63
N LEU A 245 -11.14 -1.22 20.81
CA LEU A 245 -10.72 -1.74 22.10
C LEU A 245 -9.99 -0.65 22.89
N PRO A 246 -10.35 -0.40 24.16
CA PRO A 246 -9.58 0.48 25.03
C PRO A 246 -8.16 -0.03 25.26
N ALA A 247 -7.24 0.91 25.42
CA ALA A 247 -5.88 0.65 25.88
C ALA A 247 -5.83 0.66 27.42
N CYS A 248 -5.02 1.53 28.05
CA CYS A 248 -4.82 1.52 29.50
C CYS A 248 -5.71 2.48 30.30
N GLY A 249 -6.53 3.30 29.65
CA GLY A 249 -7.32 4.34 30.31
C GLY A 249 -6.52 5.59 30.68
N ASP A 250 -5.33 5.79 30.11
CA ASP A 250 -4.40 6.87 30.49
C ASP A 250 -3.73 7.60 29.31
N PHE A 251 -4.10 7.31 28.06
CA PHE A 251 -3.60 8.09 26.92
C PHE A 251 -3.98 9.57 27.05
N PRO A 252 -3.02 10.51 27.19
CA PRO A 252 -3.33 11.92 27.35
C PRO A 252 -3.78 12.50 26.02
N PHE A 253 -4.73 13.44 26.09
CA PHE A 253 -5.26 14.18 24.93
C PHE A 253 -5.93 13.30 23.86
N GLY A 254 -7.25 13.13 23.98
CA GLY A 254 -8.06 12.48 22.95
C GLY A 254 -8.95 11.41 23.56
N ASP A 255 -8.91 10.23 22.95
CA ASP A 255 -9.53 9.02 23.48
C ASP A 255 -8.45 7.98 23.85
N ASP A 256 -8.92 6.88 24.45
CA ASP A 256 -8.09 5.78 24.94
C ASP A 256 -7.93 4.65 23.89
N MET A 257 -8.08 4.97 22.59
CA MET A 257 -8.04 3.97 21.52
C MET A 257 -6.67 3.92 20.85
N ILE A 258 -6.34 2.75 20.30
CA ILE A 258 -5.30 2.61 19.28
C ILE A 258 -6.05 2.46 17.95
N HIS A 259 -5.84 3.38 17.01
CA HIS A 259 -6.61 3.43 15.77
C HIS A 259 -5.86 2.78 14.61
N LYS A 260 -6.57 2.26 13.60
CA LYS A 260 -5.95 1.56 12.45
C LYS A 260 -4.93 0.53 12.93
N ASP A 261 -5.36 -0.27 13.90
CA ASP A 261 -4.51 -1.08 14.73
C ASP A 261 -4.40 -2.51 14.21
N LEU A 262 -3.25 -3.10 14.47
CA LEU A 262 -2.89 -4.44 14.06
C LEU A 262 -2.33 -5.20 15.28
N PHE A 263 -2.62 -6.49 15.35
CA PHE A 263 -2.24 -7.36 16.46
C PHE A 263 -1.17 -8.37 16.02
N PHE A 264 -0.18 -8.59 16.88
CA PHE A 264 0.94 -9.52 16.66
C PHE A 264 1.15 -10.39 17.90
N GLU A 265 1.60 -11.63 17.71
CA GLU A 265 1.96 -12.55 18.78
C GLU A 265 3.48 -12.56 18.99
N TYR A 266 3.96 -12.44 20.22
CA TYR A 266 5.37 -12.53 20.55
C TYR A 266 5.62 -13.61 21.61
N ALA A 267 6.39 -14.64 21.24
CA ALA A 267 6.88 -15.62 22.19
C ALA A 267 8.22 -15.15 22.78
N ALA A 268 8.24 -14.85 24.08
CA ALA A 268 9.41 -14.27 24.74
C ALA A 268 10.66 -15.14 24.56
N SER A 269 11.69 -14.55 23.93
CA SER A 269 12.96 -15.21 23.64
C SER A 269 13.86 -15.35 24.88
N CYS A 270 13.55 -14.61 25.95
CA CYS A 270 14.32 -14.58 27.19
C CYS A 270 13.41 -14.42 28.42
N SER A 271 13.93 -14.72 29.62
CA SER A 271 13.34 -14.29 30.88
C SER A 271 14.08 -13.03 31.32
N GLY A 272 13.40 -11.89 31.39
CA GLY A 272 14.01 -10.58 31.60
C GLY A 272 13.03 -9.45 31.29
N THR A 273 13.47 -8.44 30.56
CA THR A 273 12.65 -7.30 30.12
C THR A 273 12.47 -7.33 28.60
N LEU A 274 11.21 -7.26 28.16
CA LEU A 274 10.84 -7.01 26.77
C LEU A 274 10.73 -5.50 26.56
N PHE A 275 11.39 -5.01 25.52
CA PHE A 275 11.30 -3.65 25.02
C PHE A 275 10.58 -3.67 23.67
N VAL A 276 9.57 -2.83 23.51
CA VAL A 276 8.85 -2.65 22.25
C VAL A 276 8.72 -1.15 21.97
N ASP A 277 9.07 -0.72 20.77
CA ASP A 277 8.95 0.67 20.35
C ASP A 277 8.68 0.80 18.86
N THR A 278 8.21 1.97 18.44
CA THR A 278 8.04 2.34 17.03
C THR A 278 9.03 3.40 16.56
N CYS A 279 10.17 3.55 17.25
CA CYS A 279 11.17 4.55 16.93
C CYS A 279 11.66 4.35 15.48
N GLY A 280 11.71 5.45 14.72
CA GLY A 280 12.06 5.44 13.28
C GLY A 280 10.87 5.74 12.39
N SER A 281 9.65 5.57 12.92
CA SER A 281 8.40 5.87 12.23
C SER A 281 8.15 7.36 12.06
N ALA A 282 7.64 7.74 10.88
CA ALA A 282 7.15 9.10 10.61
C ALA A 282 5.73 9.34 11.13
N THR A 283 4.97 8.25 11.33
CA THR A 283 3.60 8.23 11.84
C THR A 283 3.58 8.39 13.36
N ASP A 284 2.55 9.06 13.86
CA ASP A 284 2.20 9.15 15.27
C ASP A 284 1.52 7.85 15.72
N THR A 285 2.12 7.12 16.64
CA THR A 285 1.79 5.70 16.91
C THR A 285 1.41 5.44 18.35
N ARG A 286 0.56 4.44 18.58
CA ARG A 286 0.24 3.90 19.91
C ARG A 286 0.59 2.41 19.99
N LEU A 287 1.03 1.97 21.16
CA LEU A 287 1.37 0.57 21.47
C LEU A 287 0.64 0.07 22.71
N ALA A 288 0.28 -1.21 22.72
CA ALA A 288 -0.17 -1.93 23.92
C ALA A 288 0.31 -3.39 23.91
N ILE A 289 0.60 -3.96 25.08
CA ILE A 289 0.95 -5.38 25.25
C ILE A 289 -0.01 -6.07 26.20
N TYR A 290 -0.45 -7.28 25.85
CA TYR A 290 -1.37 -8.12 26.61
C TYR A 290 -0.72 -9.46 26.99
N ASP A 291 -1.03 -9.93 28.21
CA ASP A 291 -0.81 -11.32 28.68
C ASP A 291 -2.18 -11.99 28.78
N ALA A 292 -2.82 -12.08 27.62
CA ALA A 292 -4.15 -12.63 27.44
C ALA A 292 -4.29 -13.12 26.00
N ASP A 293 -5.14 -14.14 25.79
CA ASP A 293 -5.51 -14.54 24.43
C ASP A 293 -6.48 -13.53 23.80
N CYS A 294 -6.60 -13.58 22.48
CA CYS A 294 -7.43 -12.64 21.74
C CYS A 294 -8.93 -12.73 22.05
N ALA A 295 -9.42 -13.88 22.53
CA ALA A 295 -10.81 -14.00 22.98
C ALA A 295 -11.04 -13.22 24.27
N ALA A 296 -10.09 -13.24 25.20
CA ALA A 296 -10.12 -12.39 26.39
C ALA A 296 -9.96 -10.91 26.04
N ILE A 297 -9.06 -10.56 25.11
CA ILE A 297 -8.86 -9.18 24.62
C ILE A 297 -10.15 -8.64 23.99
N GLY A 298 -10.78 -9.38 23.07
CA GLY A 298 -12.08 -9.01 22.50
C GLY A 298 -13.23 -8.99 23.52
N GLY A 299 -13.05 -9.68 24.65
CA GLY A 299 -13.93 -9.61 25.83
C GLY A 299 -13.65 -8.43 26.77
N GLY A 300 -12.69 -7.57 26.44
CA GLY A 300 -12.31 -6.39 27.22
C GLY A 300 -11.21 -6.62 28.27
N ALA A 301 -10.38 -7.66 28.11
CA ALA A 301 -9.18 -7.81 28.93
C ALA A 301 -8.23 -6.63 28.69
N PRO A 302 -7.81 -5.91 29.74
CA PRO A 302 -6.93 -4.76 29.58
C PRO A 302 -5.51 -5.20 29.18
N PRO A 303 -4.75 -4.34 28.48
CA PRO A 303 -3.32 -4.56 28.32
C PRO A 303 -2.60 -4.52 29.67
N ILE A 304 -1.44 -5.17 29.73
CA ILE A 304 -0.51 -5.05 30.87
C ILE A 304 0.10 -3.65 30.88
N GLU A 305 0.45 -3.15 29.69
CA GLU A 305 1.12 -1.86 29.51
C GLU A 305 0.80 -1.28 28.13
N CYS A 306 0.81 0.04 28.00
CA CYS A 306 0.65 0.76 26.74
C CYS A 306 1.41 2.09 26.77
N ASN A 307 1.66 2.66 25.59
CA ASN A 307 2.30 3.97 25.45
C ASN A 307 1.85 4.65 24.15
N ASP A 308 1.69 5.97 24.20
CA ASP A 308 1.39 6.84 23.05
C ASP A 308 2.66 7.52 22.56
N ASP A 309 3.31 8.29 23.45
CA ASP A 309 4.54 9.01 23.15
C ASP A 309 5.70 8.54 24.04
N HIS A 310 6.85 8.30 23.44
CA HIS A 310 8.08 8.09 24.18
C HIS A 310 8.43 9.32 25.05
N GLY A 311 9.09 9.11 26.17
CA GLY A 311 9.43 10.18 27.12
C GLY A 311 8.27 10.57 28.06
N ASN A 312 7.07 10.02 27.87
CA ASN A 312 5.97 10.16 28.83
C ASN A 312 6.08 9.09 29.92
N LEU A 313 6.76 9.43 31.02
CA LEU A 313 6.93 8.55 32.19
C LEU A 313 5.62 8.15 32.90
N SER A 314 4.47 8.67 32.47
CA SER A 314 3.16 8.28 32.99
C SER A 314 2.65 6.98 32.37
N GLU A 315 3.26 6.53 31.27
CA GLU A 315 2.74 5.46 30.39
C GLU A 315 3.81 4.42 30.03
N GLY A 316 4.22 3.56 30.97
CA GLY A 316 5.01 2.36 30.66
C GLY A 316 6.39 2.54 30.00
N ASP A 317 6.87 3.78 29.88
CA ASP A 317 7.99 4.17 29.03
C ASP A 317 9.27 3.38 29.33
N THR A 318 9.90 2.85 28.27
CA THR A 318 11.18 2.13 28.30
C THR A 318 12.36 2.99 28.76
N GLY A 319 12.21 4.33 28.68
CA GLY A 319 13.31 5.28 28.80
C GLY A 319 14.21 5.34 27.55
N VAL A 320 13.78 4.73 26.43
CA VAL A 320 14.41 4.89 25.11
C VAL A 320 14.02 6.24 24.55
N SER A 321 15.00 7.01 24.04
CA SER A 321 14.73 8.25 23.33
C SER A 321 14.57 7.97 21.84
N CYS A 322 13.33 7.99 21.35
CA CYS A 322 13.04 7.98 19.92
C CYS A 322 13.46 9.33 19.29
N PRO A 323 13.97 9.32 18.04
CA PRO A 323 14.23 10.56 17.32
C PRO A 323 12.96 11.40 17.05
N ASN A 324 11.82 10.74 16.84
CA ASN A 324 10.50 11.35 16.75
C ASN A 324 9.81 11.26 18.11
N SER A 325 9.24 12.36 18.60
CA SER A 325 8.55 12.34 19.89
C SER A 325 7.24 11.60 19.90
N LEU A 326 6.64 11.43 18.73
CA LEU A 326 5.33 10.82 18.51
C LEU A 326 5.39 9.30 18.29
N SER A 327 6.55 8.69 18.54
CA SER A 327 6.71 7.24 18.50
C SER A 327 6.42 6.68 19.88
N ALA A 328 5.65 5.59 19.95
CA ALA A 328 5.38 4.89 21.18
C ALA A 328 6.57 4.02 21.62
N SER A 329 6.75 3.83 22.91
CA SER A 329 7.74 2.95 23.50
C SER A 329 7.31 2.43 24.86
N LEU A 330 7.32 1.12 25.08
CA LEU A 330 6.99 0.51 26.37
C LEU A 330 7.85 -0.72 26.71
N SER A 331 7.99 -1.02 28.01
CA SER A 331 8.67 -2.25 28.46
C SER A 331 7.88 -3.02 29.51
N ILE A 332 7.99 -4.34 29.48
CA ILE A 332 7.38 -5.23 30.47
C ILE A 332 8.35 -6.33 30.92
N PRO A 333 8.22 -6.84 32.16
CA PRO A 333 8.91 -8.05 32.56
C PRO A 333 8.31 -9.27 31.86
N VAL A 334 9.15 -10.15 31.31
CA VAL A 334 8.73 -11.35 30.57
C VAL A 334 9.42 -12.62 31.06
N THR A 335 8.78 -13.77 30.81
CA THR A 335 9.36 -15.09 31.06
C THR A 335 9.53 -15.83 29.73
N MET A 336 10.70 -16.44 29.53
CA MET A 336 11.01 -17.16 28.29
C MET A 336 9.93 -18.20 27.96
N GLY A 337 9.45 -18.17 26.71
CA GLY A 337 8.43 -19.07 26.20
C GLY A 337 6.99 -18.68 26.55
N THR A 338 6.77 -17.63 27.33
CA THR A 338 5.43 -17.02 27.47
C THR A 338 5.09 -16.24 26.21
N THR A 339 3.88 -16.43 25.71
CA THR A 339 3.31 -15.68 24.59
C THR A 339 2.65 -14.39 25.09
N TYR A 340 2.92 -13.27 24.42
CA TYR A 340 2.30 -11.97 24.61
C TYR A 340 1.65 -11.50 23.30
N ILE A 341 0.59 -10.70 23.38
CA ILE A 341 0.01 -10.03 22.21
C ILE A 341 0.47 -8.58 22.20
N ILE A 342 1.02 -8.12 21.08
CA ILE A 342 1.43 -6.74 20.83
C ILE A 342 0.39 -6.13 19.89
N ARG A 343 -0.20 -5.01 20.29
CA ARG A 343 -1.11 -4.21 19.48
C ARG A 343 -0.41 -2.91 19.13
N VAL A 344 -0.41 -2.54 17.86
CA VAL A 344 0.20 -1.31 17.36
C VAL A 344 -0.74 -0.61 16.39
N GLY A 345 -0.78 0.70 16.43
CA GLY A 345 -1.57 1.49 15.49
C GLY A 345 -1.24 2.96 15.58
N THR A 346 -2.15 3.80 15.11
CA THR A 346 -2.03 5.25 15.04
C THR A 346 -2.70 5.97 16.23
N PHE A 347 -2.24 7.18 16.52
CA PHE A 347 -2.78 8.04 17.59
C PHE A 347 -4.27 8.39 17.43
N SER A 348 -4.73 8.59 16.20
CA SER A 348 -6.10 8.98 15.88
C SER A 348 -6.54 8.47 14.51
N GLU A 349 -7.85 8.34 14.29
CA GLU A 349 -8.43 8.03 12.97
C GLU A 349 -7.92 8.93 11.83
N SER A 350 -7.70 10.22 12.14
CA SER A 350 -7.22 11.21 11.18
C SER A 350 -5.72 11.14 10.90
N THR A 351 -4.97 10.37 11.68
CA THR A 351 -3.54 10.18 11.48
C THR A 351 -3.31 9.45 10.17
N GLN A 352 -2.41 9.97 9.33
CA GLN A 352 -2.03 9.30 8.10
C GLN A 352 -1.38 7.96 8.44
N ALA A 353 -2.04 6.87 8.03
CA ALA A 353 -1.47 5.54 8.13
C ALA A 353 -0.40 5.34 7.05
N GLY A 354 0.50 4.41 7.31
CA GLY A 354 1.58 4.02 6.42
C GLY A 354 2.44 2.96 7.09
N VAL A 355 3.61 2.70 6.48
CA VAL A 355 4.58 1.76 7.02
C VAL A 355 5.28 2.37 8.25
N ILE A 356 5.30 1.62 9.33
CA ILE A 356 5.99 1.94 10.59
C ILE A 356 7.06 0.89 10.90
N ASP A 357 8.01 1.28 11.73
CA ASP A 357 8.96 0.36 12.35
C ASP A 357 8.34 -0.20 13.64
N LEU A 358 8.34 -1.52 13.83
CA LEU A 358 8.03 -2.18 15.09
C LEU A 358 9.30 -2.87 15.61
N ASN A 359 9.97 -2.23 16.55
CA ASN A 359 11.22 -2.69 17.15
C ASN A 359 10.93 -3.53 18.39
N ILE A 360 11.50 -4.74 18.47
CA ILE A 360 11.32 -5.67 19.58
C ILE A 360 12.68 -6.16 20.08
N ALA A 361 12.91 -6.11 21.39
CA ALA A 361 14.10 -6.69 22.00
C ALA A 361 13.82 -7.29 23.38
N CYS A 362 14.19 -8.55 23.60
CA CYS A 362 14.21 -9.15 24.93
C CYS A 362 15.62 -9.12 25.53
N GLN A 363 15.77 -8.61 26.74
CA GLN A 363 17.04 -8.54 27.47
C GLN A 363 16.94 -9.31 28.81
N PRO A 364 17.81 -10.30 29.08
CA PRO A 364 17.79 -11.11 30.31
C PRO A 364 18.08 -10.36 31.62
#